data_AF-A0AAD7G9S2-F1
#
_entry.id   AF-A0AAD7G9S2-F1
#
_cell.length_a   1.000
_cell.length_b   1.000
_cell.length_c   1.000
_cell.angle_alpha   90.00
_cell.angle_beta   90.00
_cell.angle_gamma   90.00
#
_symmetry.space_group_name_H-M   'P 1'
#
loop_
_entity.id
_entity.type
_entity.pdbx_description
1 polymer ?
#
loop_
_entity_poly.entity_id
_entity_poly.type
_entity_poly.pdbx_seq_one_letter_code
_entity_poly.pdbx_strand_id
1 'polypeptide(L)'
;MTLWLERKEKILRHDKFIRWRCAGSPPPTTKNTEWRPADFVQHRHLQMSKYPSAYRVTLPTLTTNYGAEYFHDTFARFAVGFQHPEFSKQQIETAASDFFLPFQSVSVYHKIKFWNEDPLGRGETSDVLDTVHVKPGYTNKRGRLIGGRFDTVLVNDGTGAQSGVKGYRVGQVRVVFSLSKRVLAWMFPHEKPPKHLAYVEWFSKFPNSPERHHKMYKISRPNECFASIIPVGNIRRSVHLFPNFGPVVPREWTSQNVLELCKKFYLFAEFMTFELFDLWAQPQEHALKPYEWWRCTDFTILSPPLGRNLKYLNKGAFESEPEIT
;
A
#
# COMPACT_ATOMS: atom_id res chain seq x y z
N MET A 1 9.87 -22.95 -4.12
CA MET A 1 9.18 -22.86 -2.81
C MET A 1 7.87 -22.06 -2.91
N THR A 2 7.88 -20.77 -3.29
CA THR A 2 6.69 -19.89 -3.32
C THR A 2 5.46 -20.45 -4.05
N LEU A 3 5.65 -21.10 -5.22
CA LEU A 3 4.56 -21.72 -5.99
C LEU A 3 3.66 -22.69 -5.19
N TRP A 4 4.21 -23.40 -4.20
CA TRP A 4 3.40 -24.28 -3.35
C TRP A 4 2.50 -23.49 -2.39
N LEU A 5 3.02 -22.37 -1.83
CA LEU A 5 2.27 -21.49 -0.96
C LEU A 5 1.10 -20.83 -1.72
N GLU A 6 1.39 -20.31 -2.92
CA GLU A 6 0.40 -19.71 -3.82
C GLU A 6 -0.67 -20.73 -4.22
N ARG A 7 -0.29 -21.96 -4.58
CA ARG A 7 -1.23 -23.03 -4.91
C ARG A 7 -2.09 -23.44 -3.71
N LYS A 8 -1.51 -23.49 -2.50
CA LYS A 8 -2.24 -23.74 -1.24
C LYS A 8 -3.24 -22.63 -0.93
N GLU A 9 -2.86 -21.36 -1.10
CA GLU A 9 -3.77 -20.22 -0.93
C GLU A 9 -4.92 -20.24 -1.96
N LYS A 10 -4.64 -20.59 -3.22
CA LYS A 10 -5.68 -20.74 -4.26
C LYS A 10 -6.67 -21.86 -3.91
N ILE A 11 -6.18 -23.01 -3.42
CA ILE A 11 -7.04 -24.11 -2.95
C ILE A 11 -7.92 -23.68 -1.76
N LEU A 12 -7.34 -23.01 -0.75
CA LEU A 12 -8.09 -22.53 0.42
C LEU A 12 -9.13 -21.44 0.06
N ARG A 13 -8.82 -20.55 -0.89
CA ARG A 13 -9.77 -19.58 -1.46
C ARG A 13 -10.92 -20.28 -2.20
N HIS A 14 -10.61 -21.30 -3.01
CA HIS A 14 -11.63 -22.04 -3.75
C HIS A 14 -12.54 -22.85 -2.83
N ASP A 15 -12.00 -23.52 -1.81
CA ASP A 15 -12.77 -24.22 -0.77
C ASP A 15 -13.74 -23.26 -0.05
N LYS A 16 -13.28 -22.09 0.40
CA LYS A 16 -14.18 -21.06 0.97
C LYS A 16 -15.27 -20.61 -0.01
N PHE A 17 -14.94 -20.42 -1.30
CA PHE A 17 -15.92 -20.06 -2.32
C PHE A 17 -16.96 -21.17 -2.58
N ILE A 18 -16.55 -22.43 -2.66
CA ILE A 18 -17.46 -23.57 -2.82
C ILE A 18 -18.39 -23.67 -1.61
N ARG A 19 -17.88 -23.55 -0.38
CA ARG A 19 -18.71 -23.51 0.84
C ARG A 19 -19.74 -22.37 0.80
N TRP A 20 -19.34 -21.17 0.37
CA TRP A 20 -20.25 -20.04 0.20
C TRP A 20 -21.34 -20.29 -0.86
N ARG A 21 -20.98 -20.89 -2.01
CA ARG A 21 -21.94 -21.30 -3.05
C ARG A 21 -22.92 -22.34 -2.52
N CYS A 22 -22.43 -23.38 -1.83
CA CYS A 22 -23.24 -24.44 -1.21
C CYS A 22 -24.14 -23.93 -0.08
N ALA A 23 -23.76 -22.86 0.62
CA ALA A 23 -24.60 -22.18 1.61
C ALA A 23 -25.73 -21.32 1.01
N GLY A 24 -25.98 -21.43 -0.30
CA GLY A 24 -27.01 -20.65 -1.02
C GLY A 24 -26.50 -19.34 -1.62
N SER A 25 -25.18 -19.11 -1.68
CA SER A 25 -24.59 -17.83 -2.08
C SER A 25 -25.13 -16.63 -1.28
N PRO A 26 -25.20 -16.71 0.07
CA PRO A 26 -25.81 -15.66 0.89
C PRO A 26 -25.09 -14.32 0.65
N PRO A 27 -25.80 -13.17 0.63
CA PRO A 27 -25.15 -11.89 0.47
C PRO A 27 -24.04 -11.76 1.52
N PRO A 28 -22.82 -11.32 1.13
CA PRO A 28 -21.66 -11.33 2.01
C PRO A 28 -22.01 -10.52 3.25
N THR A 29 -22.04 -11.19 4.40
CA THR A 29 -22.60 -10.62 5.62
C THR A 29 -21.82 -9.35 5.96
N THR A 30 -22.46 -8.19 5.83
CA THR A 30 -22.00 -6.95 6.45
C THR A 30 -21.92 -7.24 7.93
N LYS A 31 -20.72 -7.58 8.42
CA LYS A 31 -20.51 -8.09 9.79
C LYS A 31 -21.03 -7.05 10.77
N ASN A 32 -22.19 -7.33 11.39
CA ASN A 32 -22.73 -6.51 12.46
C ASN A 32 -21.64 -6.28 13.50
N THR A 33 -21.60 -5.07 14.05
CA THR A 33 -20.48 -4.50 14.82
C THR A 33 -20.30 -5.14 16.21
N GLU A 34 -20.92 -6.29 16.47
CA GLU A 34 -21.39 -6.69 17.80
C GLU A 34 -20.66 -7.88 18.42
N TRP A 35 -19.87 -8.63 17.65
CA TRP A 35 -18.92 -9.62 18.19
C TRP A 35 -17.53 -9.44 17.56
N ARG A 36 -16.78 -8.48 18.10
CA ARG A 36 -15.32 -8.41 18.00
C ARG A 36 -14.75 -8.81 19.37
N PRO A 37 -13.76 -9.71 19.46
CA PRO A 37 -13.01 -9.92 20.71
C PRO A 37 -12.43 -8.59 21.21
N ALA A 38 -12.41 -8.40 22.53
CA ALA A 38 -12.01 -7.13 23.17
C ALA A 38 -10.58 -6.68 22.81
N ASP A 39 -9.73 -7.62 22.38
CA ASP A 39 -8.34 -7.39 22.00
C ASP A 39 -8.16 -6.74 20.61
N PHE A 40 -9.23 -6.60 19.81
CA PHE A 40 -9.20 -5.83 18.56
C PHE A 40 -9.16 -4.32 18.82
N VAL A 41 -7.99 -3.84 19.26
CA VAL A 41 -7.67 -2.42 19.34
C VAL A 41 -7.76 -1.82 17.93
N GLN A 42 -8.84 -1.10 17.63
CA GLN A 42 -8.96 -0.41 16.35
C GLN A 42 -7.91 0.70 16.27
N HIS A 43 -6.81 0.41 15.57
CA HIS A 43 -5.71 1.33 15.45
C HIS A 43 -6.09 2.53 14.59
N ARG A 44 -5.79 3.75 15.08
CA ARG A 44 -5.88 4.94 14.22
C ARG A 44 -4.95 4.75 13.04
N HIS A 45 -5.49 4.80 11.82
CA HIS A 45 -4.77 4.58 10.57
C HIS A 45 -3.40 5.27 10.59
N LEU A 46 -3.31 6.55 10.95
CA LEU A 46 -2.03 7.28 11.03
C LEU A 46 -1.45 7.33 12.46
N GLN A 47 -0.19 6.89 12.61
CA GLN A 47 0.59 6.95 13.86
C GLN A 47 1.91 7.72 13.67
N MET A 48 1.92 9.01 14.03
CA MET A 48 3.12 9.86 14.01
C MET A 48 3.84 9.90 15.37
N SER A 49 5.16 10.15 15.36
CA SER A 49 5.90 10.39 16.61
C SER A 49 5.45 11.71 17.28
N LYS A 50 5.40 11.72 18.62
CA LYS A 50 5.03 12.91 19.41
C LYS A 50 5.94 14.11 19.12
N TYR A 51 7.22 13.84 18.88
CA TYR A 51 8.28 14.82 18.60
C TYR A 51 8.86 14.60 17.18
N PRO A 52 9.33 15.67 16.51
CA PRO A 52 10.05 15.57 15.24
C PRO A 52 11.39 14.85 15.39
N SER A 53 11.90 14.32 14.29
CA SER A 53 13.23 13.69 14.20
C SER A 53 14.36 14.71 14.05
N ALA A 54 14.06 15.90 13.50
CA ALA A 54 14.95 17.05 13.45
C ALA A 54 14.16 18.35 13.67
N TYR A 55 14.65 19.22 14.55
CA TYR A 55 14.06 20.53 14.83
C TYR A 55 14.73 21.62 13.99
N ARG A 56 13.98 22.67 13.62
CA ARG A 56 14.49 23.87 12.94
C ARG A 56 15.33 23.57 11.68
N VAL A 57 14.92 22.60 10.88
CA VAL A 57 15.55 22.32 9.58
C VAL A 57 15.28 23.49 8.65
N THR A 58 16.33 24.16 8.17
CA THR A 58 16.20 25.39 7.37
C THR A 58 15.76 25.10 5.94
N LEU A 59 15.15 26.07 5.25
CA LEU A 59 14.70 25.90 3.87
C LEU A 59 15.84 25.47 2.92
N PRO A 60 17.05 26.08 2.93
CA PRO A 60 18.17 25.58 2.13
C PRO A 60 18.55 24.13 2.45
N THR A 61 18.43 23.70 3.72
CA THR A 61 18.67 22.30 4.10
C THR A 61 17.62 21.34 3.53
N LEU A 62 16.37 21.77 3.35
CA LEU A 62 15.33 20.96 2.70
C LEU A 62 15.67 20.74 1.21
N THR A 63 16.06 21.80 0.51
CA THR A 63 16.56 21.72 -0.88
C THR A 63 17.78 20.80 -0.98
N THR A 64 18.87 21.09 -0.25
CA THR A 64 20.15 20.38 -0.45
C THR A 64 20.17 18.96 0.08
N ASN A 65 19.60 18.69 1.26
CA ASN A 65 19.78 17.41 1.94
C ASN A 65 18.57 16.48 1.81
N TYR A 66 17.37 17.03 1.56
CA TYR A 66 16.15 16.26 1.34
C TYR A 66 15.70 16.24 -0.12
N GLY A 67 16.29 17.06 -1.01
CA GLY A 67 15.89 17.16 -2.42
C GLY A 67 14.62 17.96 -2.66
N ALA A 68 14.05 18.62 -1.64
CA ALA A 68 12.81 19.38 -1.77
C ALA A 68 13.08 20.78 -2.37
N GLU A 69 13.48 20.81 -3.63
CA GLU A 69 13.85 22.02 -4.39
C GLU A 69 12.70 23.04 -4.41
N TYR A 70 11.55 22.64 -4.95
CA TYR A 70 10.34 23.47 -5.07
C TYR A 70 9.54 23.60 -3.76
N PHE A 71 10.17 23.51 -2.58
CA PHE A 71 9.48 23.56 -1.30
C PHE A 71 8.73 24.89 -1.09
N HIS A 72 9.31 26.00 -1.55
CA HIS A 72 8.69 27.33 -1.48
C HIS A 72 7.33 27.34 -2.20
N ASP A 73 7.34 27.07 -3.50
CA ASP A 73 6.18 27.25 -4.38
C ASP A 73 5.10 26.20 -4.11
N THR A 74 5.50 24.98 -3.73
CA THR A 74 4.55 23.94 -3.30
C THR A 74 3.91 24.24 -1.95
N PHE A 75 4.59 24.99 -1.07
CA PHE A 75 4.00 25.50 0.17
C PHE A 75 3.09 26.70 -0.08
N ALA A 76 3.48 27.63 -0.95
CA ALA A 76 2.64 28.76 -1.37
C ALA A 76 1.30 28.29 -1.95
N ARG A 77 1.34 27.40 -2.97
CA ARG A 77 0.15 26.78 -3.57
C ARG A 77 -0.72 26.05 -2.53
N PHE A 78 -0.10 25.34 -1.57
CA PHE A 78 -0.82 24.67 -0.48
C PHE A 78 -1.48 25.67 0.48
N ALA A 79 -0.78 26.73 0.89
CA ALA A 79 -1.29 27.72 1.82
C ALA A 79 -2.46 28.50 1.23
N VAL A 80 -2.29 29.02 0.01
CA VAL A 80 -3.34 29.73 -0.73
C VAL A 80 -4.55 28.82 -0.97
N GLY A 81 -4.35 27.60 -1.50
CA GLY A 81 -5.45 26.67 -1.75
C GLY A 81 -6.13 26.11 -0.50
N PHE A 82 -5.51 26.24 0.68
CA PHE A 82 -6.14 25.91 1.97
C PHE A 82 -6.90 27.10 2.57
N GLN A 83 -6.43 28.33 2.35
CA GLN A 83 -7.11 29.57 2.74
C GLN A 83 -8.31 29.89 1.83
N HIS A 84 -8.22 29.53 0.56
CA HIS A 84 -9.20 29.82 -0.50
C HIS A 84 -9.61 28.55 -1.28
N PRO A 85 -10.45 27.67 -0.69
CA PRO A 85 -10.96 26.47 -1.37
C PRO A 85 -11.77 26.76 -2.65
N GLU A 86 -12.26 27.99 -2.80
CA GLU A 86 -13.03 28.49 -3.94
C GLU A 86 -12.16 28.89 -5.15
N PHE A 87 -10.84 29.04 -4.99
CA PHE A 87 -9.96 29.47 -6.08
C PHE A 87 -9.73 28.37 -7.12
N SER A 88 -9.83 28.75 -8.40
CA SER A 88 -9.35 27.90 -9.49
C SER A 88 -7.82 27.74 -9.43
N LYS A 89 -7.30 26.68 -10.08
CA LYS A 89 -5.85 26.39 -10.12
C LYS A 89 -5.01 27.54 -10.69
N GLN A 90 -5.58 28.34 -11.60
CA GLN A 90 -4.89 29.52 -12.14
C GLN A 90 -4.82 30.65 -11.11
N GLN A 91 -5.90 30.89 -10.36
CA GLN A 91 -5.90 31.89 -9.27
C GLN A 91 -4.95 31.48 -8.14
N ILE A 92 -4.91 30.18 -7.79
CA ILE A 92 -3.94 29.64 -6.82
C ILE A 92 -2.50 29.88 -7.30
N GLU A 93 -2.21 29.65 -8.58
CA GLU A 93 -0.87 29.85 -9.14
C GLU A 93 -0.43 31.32 -9.11
N THR A 94 -1.31 32.25 -9.54
CA THR A 94 -1.04 33.69 -9.48
C THR A 94 -0.86 34.19 -8.05
N ALA A 95 -1.73 33.80 -7.12
CA ALA A 95 -1.58 34.20 -5.71
C ALA A 95 -0.41 33.50 -5.01
N ALA A 96 0.09 32.38 -5.55
CA ALA A 96 1.28 31.69 -5.04
C ALA A 96 2.60 32.31 -5.53
N SER A 97 2.63 33.06 -6.65
CA SER A 97 3.86 33.70 -7.13
C SER A 97 4.31 34.86 -6.25
N ASP A 98 3.35 35.62 -5.71
CA ASP A 98 3.61 36.76 -4.82
C ASP A 98 3.71 36.35 -3.33
N PHE A 99 3.71 35.04 -3.05
CA PHE A 99 3.60 34.52 -1.69
C PHE A 99 4.94 34.55 -0.93
N PHE A 100 4.96 35.22 0.22
CA PHE A 100 6.13 35.27 1.11
C PHE A 100 6.07 34.23 2.24
N LEU A 101 7.09 33.37 2.37
CA LEU A 101 7.23 32.44 3.50
C LEU A 101 7.53 33.17 4.83
N PRO A 102 6.65 33.13 5.84
CA PRO A 102 6.87 33.79 7.13
C PRO A 102 7.77 32.97 8.09
N PHE A 103 8.54 32.01 7.56
CA PHE A 103 9.46 31.16 8.32
C PHE A 103 10.63 30.68 7.48
N GLN A 104 11.80 30.58 8.12
CA GLN A 104 13.04 30.09 7.50
C GLN A 104 13.39 28.64 7.90
N SER A 105 12.56 27.99 8.73
CA SER A 105 12.76 26.58 9.13
C SER A 105 11.48 25.89 9.58
N VAL A 106 11.47 24.55 9.50
CA VAL A 106 10.36 23.68 9.93
C VAL A 106 10.83 22.57 10.88
N SER A 107 9.90 21.86 11.52
CA SER A 107 10.20 20.65 12.31
C SER A 107 9.93 19.41 11.47
N VAL A 108 10.92 18.54 11.28
CA VAL A 108 10.90 17.44 10.31
C VAL A 108 10.84 16.06 10.99
N TYR A 109 10.08 15.15 10.40
CA TYR A 109 9.86 13.78 10.84
C TYR A 109 10.48 12.82 9.80
N HIS A 110 11.32 11.89 10.23
CA HIS A 110 11.99 10.95 9.30
C HIS A 110 11.25 9.62 9.11
N LYS A 111 10.08 9.46 9.73
CA LYS A 111 9.20 8.30 9.59
C LYS A 111 7.73 8.71 9.66
N ILE A 112 6.92 8.12 8.80
CA ILE A 112 5.47 7.98 8.97
C ILE A 112 5.23 6.51 9.36
N LYS A 113 4.31 6.24 10.29
CA LYS A 113 3.74 4.90 10.46
C LYS A 113 2.24 4.94 10.22
N PHE A 114 1.70 3.86 9.68
CA PHE A 114 0.26 3.68 9.60
C PHE A 114 -0.12 2.20 9.66
N TRP A 115 -1.32 1.95 10.16
CA TRP A 115 -1.92 0.63 10.25
C TRP A 115 -2.80 0.41 9.04
N ASN A 116 -2.42 -0.54 8.20
CA ASN A 116 -3.29 -1.02 7.13
C ASN A 116 -4.29 -1.99 7.74
N GLU A 117 -5.53 -1.53 7.98
CA GLU A 117 -6.69 -2.40 8.22
C GLU A 117 -6.85 -3.35 7.02
N ASP A 118 -6.92 -4.67 7.29
CA ASP A 118 -7.09 -5.75 6.31
C ASP A 118 -6.49 -5.49 4.91
N PRO A 119 -5.13 -5.45 4.77
CA PRO A 119 -4.47 -5.02 3.54
C PRO A 119 -4.77 -5.91 2.33
N LEU A 120 -5.32 -7.11 2.58
CA LEU A 120 -5.62 -8.17 1.61
C LEU A 120 -7.12 -8.33 1.32
N GLY A 121 -8.01 -7.62 2.02
CA GLY A 121 -9.47 -7.74 1.88
C GLY A 121 -10.01 -9.13 2.24
N ARG A 122 -9.39 -9.83 3.20
CA ARG A 122 -9.72 -11.23 3.57
C ARG A 122 -10.64 -11.35 4.78
N GLY A 123 -10.98 -10.25 5.46
CA GLY A 123 -11.93 -10.20 6.58
C GLY A 123 -11.51 -10.93 7.86
N GLU A 124 -10.25 -11.39 7.91
CA GLU A 124 -9.67 -12.31 8.91
C GLU A 124 -8.19 -12.01 9.26
N THR A 125 -7.50 -11.14 8.51
CA THR A 125 -6.08 -10.82 8.76
C THR A 125 -5.91 -9.62 9.69
N SER A 126 -5.02 -9.76 10.68
CA SER A 126 -4.62 -8.71 11.62
C SER A 126 -3.99 -7.50 10.91
N ASP A 127 -4.17 -6.30 11.46
CA ASP A 127 -3.68 -5.04 10.90
C ASP A 127 -2.16 -5.03 10.74
N VAL A 128 -1.69 -4.59 9.56
CA VAL A 128 -0.25 -4.57 9.26
C VAL A 128 0.30 -3.15 9.43
N LEU A 129 1.20 -3.00 10.41
CA LEU A 129 1.96 -1.78 10.64
C LEU A 129 3.00 -1.56 9.53
N ASP A 130 2.74 -0.59 8.68
CA ASP A 130 3.66 -0.12 7.63
C ASP A 130 4.42 1.14 8.11
N THR A 131 5.60 1.41 7.55
CA THR A 131 6.48 2.50 7.96
C THR A 131 7.28 3.06 6.79
N VAL A 132 6.86 4.24 6.33
CA VAL A 132 7.52 5.04 5.28
C VAL A 132 8.68 5.82 5.89
N HIS A 133 9.87 5.66 5.32
CA HIS A 133 11.09 6.35 5.72
C HIS A 133 11.35 7.58 4.85
N VAL A 134 11.72 8.67 5.51
CA VAL A 134 11.88 10.01 4.91
C VAL A 134 13.14 10.64 5.51
N LYS A 135 14.29 10.00 5.31
CA LYS A 135 15.55 10.36 5.97
C LYS A 135 16.62 10.82 4.97
N PRO A 136 17.24 12.00 5.17
CA PRO A 136 18.34 12.46 4.33
C PRO A 136 19.60 11.62 4.53
N GLY A 137 20.55 11.78 3.60
CA GLY A 137 21.88 11.18 3.75
C GLY A 137 22.62 11.69 4.99
N TYR A 138 23.44 10.85 5.60
CA TYR A 138 24.20 11.21 6.79
C TYR A 138 25.47 10.36 6.95
N THR A 139 26.53 10.96 7.49
CA THR A 139 27.74 10.24 7.91
C THR A 139 27.49 9.56 9.25
N ASN A 140 27.82 8.27 9.37
CA ASN A 140 27.67 7.53 10.63
C ASN A 140 28.87 7.72 11.57
N LYS A 141 28.78 7.23 12.82
CA LYS A 141 29.85 7.29 13.83
C LYS A 141 31.18 6.60 13.43
N ARG A 142 31.22 5.87 12.29
CA ARG A 142 32.42 5.21 11.74
C ARG A 142 32.90 5.89 10.45
N GLY A 143 32.54 7.16 10.21
CA GLY A 143 32.94 7.93 9.02
C GLY A 143 32.28 7.51 7.70
N ARG A 144 31.49 6.43 7.67
CA ARG A 144 30.83 5.96 6.45
C ARG A 144 29.62 6.82 6.12
N LEU A 145 29.59 7.37 4.91
CA LEU A 145 28.42 8.00 4.32
C LEU A 145 27.31 6.96 4.10
N ILE A 146 26.12 7.26 4.59
CA ILE A 146 24.88 6.52 4.33
C ILE A 146 24.00 7.42 3.47
N GLY A 147 23.60 6.94 2.28
CA GLY A 147 22.71 7.68 1.39
C GLY A 147 21.33 7.91 2.00
N GLY A 148 20.59 8.85 1.42
CA GLY A 148 19.20 9.12 1.82
C GLY A 148 18.28 7.93 1.54
N ARG A 149 17.17 7.87 2.28
CA ARG A 149 16.08 6.93 2.05
C ARG A 149 14.75 7.69 2.06
N PHE A 150 14.14 7.77 0.88
CA PHE A 150 12.89 8.45 0.62
C PHE A 150 11.93 7.43 -0.01
N ASP A 151 11.11 6.80 0.83
CA ASP A 151 10.21 5.72 0.43
C ASP A 151 9.04 6.25 -0.43
N THR A 152 8.57 5.40 -1.34
CA THR A 152 7.43 5.68 -2.22
C THR A 152 6.10 5.30 -1.56
N VAL A 153 5.06 6.10 -1.84
CA VAL A 153 3.74 6.00 -1.23
C VAL A 153 2.62 6.12 -2.24
N LEU A 154 1.48 5.52 -1.92
CA LEU A 154 0.21 5.71 -2.60
C LEU A 154 -0.58 6.80 -1.86
N VAL A 155 -0.95 7.87 -2.57
CA VAL A 155 -1.74 9.00 -2.03
C VAL A 155 -3.10 9.04 -2.68
N ASN A 156 -4.15 9.28 -1.89
CA ASN A 156 -5.51 9.56 -2.37
C ASN A 156 -5.62 11.04 -2.81
N ASP A 157 -6.11 11.28 -4.03
CA ASP A 157 -6.29 12.64 -4.59
C ASP A 157 -7.60 13.33 -4.18
N GLY A 158 -8.41 12.66 -3.35
CA GLY A 158 -9.76 13.06 -2.94
C GLY A 158 -10.84 12.18 -3.57
N THR A 159 -10.53 11.44 -4.65
CA THR A 159 -11.49 10.58 -5.36
C THR A 159 -11.20 9.08 -5.26
N GLY A 160 -10.16 8.69 -4.50
CA GLY A 160 -9.75 7.30 -4.34
C GLY A 160 -10.73 6.48 -3.51
N ALA A 161 -11.29 5.43 -4.11
CA ALA A 161 -12.19 4.48 -3.45
C ALA A 161 -11.44 3.48 -2.55
N GLN A 162 -12.17 2.55 -1.91
CA GLN A 162 -11.55 1.50 -1.07
C GLN A 162 -10.66 0.54 -1.90
N SER A 163 -11.00 0.35 -3.18
CA SER A 163 -10.29 -0.44 -4.18
C SER A 163 -10.12 0.37 -5.47
N GLY A 164 -9.30 -0.14 -6.39
CA GLY A 164 -8.98 0.48 -7.67
C GLY A 164 -7.89 1.55 -7.57
N VAL A 165 -7.09 1.72 -8.63
CA VAL A 165 -6.04 2.77 -8.71
C VAL A 165 -6.59 4.15 -9.12
N LYS A 166 -7.88 4.23 -9.46
CA LYS A 166 -8.56 5.49 -9.79
C LYS A 166 -8.67 6.36 -8.53
N GLY A 167 -8.36 7.64 -8.66
CA GLY A 167 -8.30 8.58 -7.53
C GLY A 167 -7.07 8.40 -6.62
N TYR A 168 -6.06 7.67 -7.09
CA TYR A 168 -4.77 7.53 -6.42
C TYR A 168 -3.62 7.93 -7.34
N ARG A 169 -2.51 8.36 -6.73
CA ARG A 169 -1.24 8.63 -7.42
C ARG A 169 -0.06 8.16 -6.58
N VAL A 170 1.00 7.67 -7.24
CA VAL A 170 2.27 7.35 -6.56
C VAL A 170 3.13 8.60 -6.44
N GLY A 171 3.70 8.81 -5.25
CA GLY A 171 4.73 9.81 -5.02
C GLY A 171 5.86 9.31 -4.14
N GLN A 172 6.99 10.00 -4.15
CA GLN A 172 8.15 9.80 -3.30
C GLN A 172 8.14 10.88 -2.22
N VAL A 173 8.19 10.50 -0.94
CA VAL A 173 8.12 11.47 0.15
C VAL A 173 9.53 11.97 0.48
N ARG A 174 9.82 13.26 0.22
CA ARG A 174 11.12 13.87 0.55
C ARG A 174 11.18 14.43 1.96
N VAL A 175 10.12 15.10 2.40
CA VAL A 175 10.05 15.80 3.69
C VAL A 175 8.69 15.54 4.31
N VAL A 176 8.65 15.15 5.59
CA VAL A 176 7.44 15.22 6.42
C VAL A 176 7.70 16.23 7.51
N PHE A 177 6.81 17.21 7.68
CA PHE A 177 7.06 18.34 8.57
C PHE A 177 5.80 18.80 9.32
N SER A 178 6.02 19.64 10.33
CA SER A 178 4.98 20.42 11.00
C SER A 178 5.44 21.87 11.17
N LEU A 179 4.53 22.81 10.92
CA LEU A 179 4.74 24.23 11.16
C LEU A 179 4.80 24.53 12.68
N SER A 180 5.40 25.67 13.04
CA SER A 180 5.40 26.12 14.45
C SER A 180 4.03 26.67 14.86
N LYS A 181 3.70 26.65 16.15
CA LYS A 181 2.45 27.25 16.66
C LYS A 181 2.30 28.73 16.28
N ARG A 182 3.40 29.49 16.23
CA ARG A 182 3.41 30.91 15.83
C ARG A 182 3.07 31.09 14.35
N VAL A 183 3.65 30.26 13.47
CA VAL A 183 3.35 30.29 12.03
C VAL A 183 1.89 29.88 11.79
N LEU A 184 1.42 28.83 12.45
CA LEU A 184 0.02 28.40 12.37
C LEU A 184 -0.95 29.50 12.81
N ALA A 185 -0.69 30.17 13.95
CA ALA A 185 -1.56 31.24 14.44
C ALA A 185 -1.56 32.51 13.55
N TRP A 186 -0.47 32.78 12.82
CA TRP A 186 -0.35 33.94 11.94
C TRP A 186 -0.91 33.68 10.54
N MET A 187 -0.59 32.53 9.93
CA MET A 187 -1.06 32.17 8.59
C MET A 187 -2.49 31.62 8.56
N PHE A 188 -2.87 30.89 9.61
CA PHE A 188 -4.07 30.04 9.63
C PHE A 188 -4.92 30.36 10.87
N PRO A 189 -5.43 31.61 11.00
CA PRO A 189 -6.14 32.08 12.19
C PRO A 189 -7.54 31.46 12.33
N HIS A 190 -8.25 31.23 11.22
CA HIS A 190 -9.62 30.70 11.18
C HIS A 190 -9.64 29.17 11.28
N GLU A 191 -9.26 28.47 10.20
CA GLU A 191 -9.08 27.02 10.19
C GLU A 191 -7.59 26.66 10.20
N LYS A 192 -7.20 25.60 10.92
CA LYS A 192 -5.80 25.17 11.07
C LYS A 192 -5.53 23.94 10.21
N PRO A 193 -4.52 23.96 9.31
CA PRO A 193 -4.23 22.82 8.45
C PRO A 193 -3.74 21.61 9.27
N PRO A 194 -3.87 20.39 8.70
CA PRO A 194 -3.43 19.16 9.36
C PRO A 194 -2.00 19.23 9.89
N LYS A 195 -1.82 18.87 11.17
CA LYS A 195 -0.57 19.05 11.94
C LYS A 195 0.70 18.52 11.23
N HIS A 196 0.56 17.45 10.46
CA HIS A 196 1.66 16.80 9.74
C HIS A 196 1.40 16.90 8.24
N LEU A 197 2.30 17.59 7.54
CA LEU A 197 2.30 17.77 6.09
C LEU A 197 3.47 17.01 5.47
N ALA A 198 3.34 16.61 4.22
CA ALA A 198 4.39 15.95 3.45
C ALA A 198 4.64 16.67 2.13
N TYR A 199 5.91 16.96 1.82
CA TYR A 199 6.35 17.28 0.47
C TYR A 199 6.56 15.98 -0.30
N VAL A 200 5.86 15.86 -1.43
CA VAL A 200 5.81 14.66 -2.25
C VAL A 200 6.15 15.01 -3.69
N GLU A 201 7.14 14.31 -4.25
CA GLU A 201 7.44 14.34 -5.68
C GLU A 201 6.65 13.25 -6.39
N TRP A 202 6.00 13.59 -7.49
CA TRP A 202 5.02 12.70 -8.08
C TRP A 202 5.55 11.96 -9.31
N PHE A 203 5.21 10.67 -9.40
CA PHE A 203 5.28 9.94 -10.65
C PHE A 203 4.11 10.33 -11.56
N SER A 204 4.07 9.80 -12.78
CA SER A 204 2.90 9.92 -13.66
C SER A 204 1.61 9.44 -12.97
N LYS A 205 0.45 9.89 -13.47
CA LYS A 205 -0.81 9.21 -13.16
C LYS A 205 -0.73 7.74 -13.63
N PHE A 206 -1.57 6.89 -13.05
CA PHE A 206 -1.76 5.54 -13.55
C PHE A 206 -2.40 5.56 -14.95
N PRO A 207 -1.98 4.68 -15.88
CA PRO A 207 -2.72 4.46 -17.12
C PRO A 207 -4.09 3.82 -16.84
N ASN A 208 -5.04 4.00 -17.75
CA ASN A 208 -6.41 3.49 -17.63
C ASN A 208 -6.49 1.96 -17.47
N SER A 209 -5.47 1.23 -17.92
CA SER A 209 -5.36 -0.22 -17.80
C SER A 209 -3.92 -0.65 -17.45
N PRO A 210 -3.74 -1.77 -16.73
CA PRO A 210 -2.42 -2.35 -16.47
C PRO A 210 -1.89 -3.11 -17.69
N GLU A 211 -0.58 -3.38 -17.71
CA GLU A 211 0.10 -4.09 -18.80
C GLU A 211 -0.48 -5.50 -19.03
N ARG A 212 -0.71 -5.85 -20.30
CA ARG A 212 -1.54 -7.01 -20.72
C ARG A 212 -1.18 -8.32 -20.03
N HIS A 213 0.12 -8.63 -19.98
CA HIS A 213 0.66 -9.95 -19.60
C HIS A 213 0.85 -10.14 -18.10
N HIS A 214 1.37 -9.13 -17.40
CA HIS A 214 1.77 -9.22 -15.99
C HIS A 214 0.93 -8.35 -15.04
N LYS A 215 -0.11 -7.68 -15.55
CA LYS A 215 -1.12 -6.91 -14.80
C LYS A 215 -0.57 -5.86 -13.81
N MET A 216 0.67 -5.40 -14.00
CA MET A 216 1.23 -4.29 -13.23
C MET A 216 0.92 -2.97 -13.94
N TYR A 217 0.69 -1.92 -13.16
CA TYR A 217 0.58 -0.57 -13.70
C TYR A 217 1.98 0.01 -13.96
N LYS A 218 2.14 0.63 -15.13
CA LYS A 218 3.39 1.25 -15.56
C LYS A 218 3.31 2.74 -15.31
N ILE A 219 4.23 3.26 -14.52
CA ILE A 219 4.34 4.69 -14.22
C ILE A 219 5.71 5.22 -14.63
N SER A 220 5.84 6.52 -14.85
CA SER A 220 7.11 7.16 -15.19
C SER A 220 7.49 8.26 -14.21
N ARG A 221 8.79 8.49 -14.05
CA ARG A 221 9.32 9.73 -13.48
C ARG A 221 9.17 10.81 -14.55
N PRO A 222 8.50 11.95 -14.29
CA PRO A 222 8.49 13.07 -15.23
C PRO A 222 9.90 13.68 -15.38
N ASN A 223 10.18 14.33 -16.51
CA ASN A 223 11.47 15.02 -16.71
C ASN A 223 11.56 16.27 -15.83
N GLU A 224 10.46 17.01 -15.69
CA GLU A 224 10.31 18.14 -14.77
C GLU A 224 9.78 17.62 -13.42
N CYS A 225 10.31 18.15 -12.32
CA CYS A 225 9.93 17.70 -10.97
C CYS A 225 8.55 18.23 -10.57
N PHE A 226 7.50 17.47 -10.92
CA PHE A 226 6.15 17.78 -10.43
C PHE A 226 6.02 17.37 -8.96
N ALA A 227 6.04 18.34 -8.05
CA ALA A 227 5.90 18.13 -6.60
C ALA A 227 4.68 18.87 -6.03
N SER A 228 4.20 18.46 -4.86
CA SER A 228 3.24 19.25 -4.05
C SER A 228 3.37 18.95 -2.56
N ILE A 229 2.80 19.82 -1.73
CA ILE A 229 2.61 19.57 -0.31
C ILE A 229 1.19 19.07 -0.04
N ILE A 230 1.07 18.03 0.77
CA ILE A 230 -0.20 17.36 1.11
C ILE A 230 -0.31 17.14 2.63
N PRO A 231 -1.52 16.95 3.19
CA PRO A 231 -1.68 16.34 4.50
C PRO A 231 -1.13 14.90 4.50
N VAL A 232 -0.43 14.51 5.56
CA VAL A 232 0.02 13.11 5.74
C VAL A 232 -1.17 12.14 5.81
N GLY A 233 -2.36 12.61 6.20
CA GLY A 233 -3.59 11.81 6.21
C GLY A 233 -4.05 11.32 4.82
N ASN A 234 -3.61 11.96 3.73
CA ASN A 234 -3.93 11.52 2.36
C ASN A 234 -3.08 10.32 1.91
N ILE A 235 -2.00 10.00 2.63
CA ILE A 235 -1.14 8.86 2.33
C ILE A 235 -1.85 7.59 2.82
N ARG A 236 -2.21 6.71 1.87
CA ARG A 236 -2.96 5.48 2.15
C ARG A 236 -2.04 4.33 2.54
N ARG A 237 -0.95 4.09 1.80
CA ARG A 237 0.04 3.04 2.11
C ARG A 237 1.41 3.30 1.49
N SER A 238 2.46 2.61 1.94
CA SER A 238 3.72 2.55 1.18
C SER A 238 3.52 1.70 -0.08
N VAL A 239 4.38 1.90 -1.08
CA VAL A 239 4.42 1.06 -2.28
C VAL A 239 5.86 0.79 -2.70
N HIS A 240 6.11 -0.41 -3.19
CA HIS A 240 7.38 -0.79 -3.80
C HIS A 240 7.27 -0.66 -5.32
N LEU A 241 8.23 0.04 -5.92
CA LEU A 241 8.34 0.22 -7.35
C LEU A 241 9.41 -0.70 -7.93
N PHE A 242 9.06 -1.48 -8.94
CA PHE A 242 9.99 -2.30 -9.69
C PHE A 242 10.54 -1.48 -10.87
N PRO A 243 11.84 -1.12 -10.90
CA PRO A 243 12.39 -0.34 -12.00
C PRO A 243 12.38 -1.14 -13.30
N ASN A 244 12.06 -0.48 -14.42
CA ASN A 244 12.17 -1.09 -15.73
C ASN A 244 13.63 -0.99 -16.22
N PHE A 245 14.37 -2.08 -16.06
CA PHE A 245 15.77 -2.21 -16.47
C PHE A 245 15.97 -2.19 -18.00
N GLY A 246 14.93 -2.40 -18.81
CA GLY A 246 15.11 -2.69 -20.24
C GLY A 246 15.89 -3.99 -20.48
N PRO A 247 16.60 -4.12 -21.63
CA PRO A 247 17.36 -5.34 -21.96
C PRO A 247 18.64 -5.55 -21.13
N VAL A 248 19.21 -4.49 -20.55
CA VAL A 248 20.49 -4.52 -19.82
C VAL A 248 20.38 -3.62 -18.59
N VAL A 249 20.60 -4.19 -17.40
CA VAL A 249 20.66 -3.44 -16.13
C VAL A 249 21.85 -2.46 -16.16
N PRO A 250 21.63 -1.14 -16.02
CA PRO A 250 22.73 -0.18 -15.92
C PRO A 250 23.54 -0.38 -14.65
N ARG A 251 24.88 -0.34 -14.74
CA ARG A 251 25.79 -0.73 -13.66
C ARG A 251 25.90 0.32 -12.55
N GLU A 252 25.54 1.55 -12.86
CA GLU A 252 25.49 2.70 -11.97
C GLU A 252 24.23 2.75 -11.10
N TRP A 253 23.25 1.86 -11.35
CA TRP A 253 22.04 1.78 -10.52
C TRP A 253 22.31 1.07 -9.20
N THR A 254 21.89 1.71 -8.12
CA THR A 254 21.97 1.26 -6.74
C THR A 254 20.63 1.43 -6.05
N SER A 255 20.43 0.78 -4.91
CA SER A 255 19.24 0.97 -4.07
C SER A 255 19.06 2.39 -3.51
N GLN A 256 20.04 3.29 -3.70
CA GLN A 256 19.99 4.69 -3.27
C GLN A 256 19.63 5.67 -4.40
N ASN A 257 19.98 5.38 -5.66
CA ASN A 257 19.78 6.30 -6.79
C ASN A 257 18.77 5.81 -7.84
N VAL A 258 18.32 4.54 -7.79
CA VAL A 258 17.45 3.97 -8.84
C VAL A 258 16.08 4.66 -8.96
N LEU A 259 15.55 5.24 -7.88
CA LEU A 259 14.31 6.04 -7.90
C LEU A 259 14.47 7.38 -8.65
N GLU A 260 15.71 7.88 -8.76
CA GLU A 260 16.04 9.14 -9.43
C GLU A 260 16.48 8.90 -10.89
N LEU A 261 17.28 7.85 -11.13
CA LEU A 261 17.86 7.54 -12.44
C LEU A 261 16.91 6.76 -13.37
N CYS A 262 16.05 5.89 -12.83
CA CYS A 262 15.15 5.09 -13.64
C CYS A 262 13.92 5.90 -14.07
N LYS A 263 13.66 5.97 -15.38
CA LYS A 263 12.55 6.78 -15.93
C LYS A 263 11.18 6.09 -15.89
N LYS A 264 11.13 4.76 -15.71
CA LYS A 264 9.91 3.95 -15.84
C LYS A 264 9.88 2.84 -14.80
N PHE A 265 8.77 2.70 -14.08
CA PHE A 265 8.59 1.70 -13.03
C PHE A 265 7.29 0.91 -13.24
N TYR A 266 7.24 -0.27 -12.65
CA TYR A 266 6.03 -1.06 -12.51
C TYR A 266 5.58 -1.10 -11.05
N LEU A 267 4.27 -0.97 -10.83
CA LEU A 267 3.61 -1.18 -9.55
C LEU A 267 2.68 -2.42 -9.65
N PHE A 268 2.88 -3.37 -8.75
CA PHE A 268 1.94 -4.47 -8.56
C PHE A 268 0.77 -4.00 -7.68
N ALA A 269 -0.45 -4.12 -8.18
CA ALA A 269 -1.65 -3.52 -7.58
C ALA A 269 -2.67 -4.56 -7.09
N GLU A 270 -2.22 -5.77 -6.74
CA GLU A 270 -3.09 -6.87 -6.31
C GLU A 270 -4.01 -6.48 -5.14
N PHE A 271 -3.50 -5.73 -4.16
CA PHE A 271 -4.25 -5.17 -3.02
C PHE A 271 -5.25 -4.04 -3.39
N MET A 272 -5.45 -3.79 -4.68
CA MET A 272 -6.33 -2.75 -5.23
C MET A 272 -7.36 -3.35 -6.21
N THR A 273 -7.09 -4.48 -6.86
CA THR A 273 -7.98 -5.06 -7.89
C THR A 273 -8.56 -6.41 -7.47
N PHE A 274 -9.78 -6.39 -6.91
CA PHE A 274 -10.59 -7.61 -6.74
C PHE A 274 -10.86 -8.31 -8.10
N GLU A 275 -10.96 -7.54 -9.19
CA GLU A 275 -11.16 -8.00 -10.58
C GLU A 275 -10.14 -9.03 -11.08
N LEU A 276 -8.98 -9.19 -10.42
CA LEU A 276 -8.01 -10.24 -10.75
C LEU A 276 -8.57 -11.66 -10.56
N PHE A 277 -9.63 -11.83 -9.77
CA PHE A 277 -10.32 -13.11 -9.65
C PHE A 277 -11.26 -13.34 -10.85
N ASP A 278 -12.14 -12.38 -11.16
CA ASP A 278 -13.16 -12.52 -12.20
C ASP A 278 -12.55 -12.67 -13.60
N LEU A 279 -11.49 -11.92 -13.91
CA LEU A 279 -10.74 -12.02 -15.17
C LEU A 279 -9.88 -13.29 -15.31
N TRP A 280 -9.77 -14.12 -14.27
CA TRP A 280 -9.09 -15.43 -14.31
C TRP A 280 -10.07 -16.60 -14.08
N ALA A 281 -11.28 -16.32 -13.61
CA ALA A 281 -12.36 -17.29 -13.40
C ALA A 281 -13.25 -17.48 -14.64
N GLN A 282 -13.14 -16.63 -15.67
CA GLN A 282 -13.80 -16.87 -16.97
C GLN A 282 -13.24 -18.13 -17.65
N PRO A 283 -14.09 -19.12 -17.99
CA PRO A 283 -13.67 -20.23 -18.84
C PRO A 283 -13.23 -19.71 -20.22
N GLN A 284 -12.05 -20.09 -20.67
CA GLN A 284 -11.59 -19.83 -22.04
C GLN A 284 -12.26 -20.85 -22.99
N GLU A 285 -13.55 -20.67 -23.28
CA GLU A 285 -14.30 -21.48 -24.25
C GLU A 285 -13.90 -21.18 -25.71
N HIS A 286 -12.66 -21.48 -26.10
CA HIS A 286 -12.32 -21.60 -27.52
C HIS A 286 -11.28 -22.70 -27.80
N ALA A 287 -11.79 -23.78 -28.41
CA ALA A 287 -11.10 -24.62 -29.40
C ALA A 287 -9.78 -25.31 -29.01
N LEU A 288 -9.88 -26.42 -28.27
CA LEU A 288 -9.07 -27.61 -28.55
C LEU A 288 -9.99 -28.82 -28.73
N LYS A 289 -9.77 -29.59 -29.81
CA LYS A 289 -10.51 -30.83 -30.09
C LYS A 289 -10.02 -31.95 -29.16
N PRO A 290 -10.89 -32.89 -28.74
CA PRO A 290 -10.43 -34.10 -28.06
C PRO A 290 -9.63 -34.98 -29.05
N TYR A 291 -8.49 -35.51 -28.61
CA TYR A 291 -7.71 -36.50 -29.34
C TYR A 291 -7.76 -37.83 -28.58
N GLU A 292 -8.21 -38.89 -29.24
CA GLU A 292 -8.52 -40.19 -28.61
C GLU A 292 -7.28 -41.07 -28.44
N TRP A 293 -6.60 -40.94 -27.30
CA TRP A 293 -5.55 -41.88 -26.84
C TRP A 293 -5.67 -41.98 -25.31
N TRP A 294 -5.90 -43.13 -24.66
CA TRP A 294 -5.76 -44.54 -25.06
C TRP A 294 -6.90 -45.43 -24.50
N ARG A 295 -7.09 -46.62 -25.09
CA ARG A 295 -7.80 -47.78 -24.53
C ARG A 295 -7.00 -49.08 -24.80
N CYS A 296 -7.26 -50.11 -23.99
CA CYS A 296 -6.76 -51.51 -24.12
C CYS A 296 -5.26 -51.70 -23.85
N THR A 297 -4.74 -52.85 -23.36
CA THR A 297 -5.25 -54.06 -22.65
C THR A 297 -4.00 -54.80 -22.11
N ASP A 298 -4.00 -55.64 -21.07
CA ASP A 298 -4.91 -56.02 -19.97
C ASP A 298 -4.03 -56.62 -18.84
N PHE A 299 -4.59 -57.15 -17.73
CA PHE A 299 -4.33 -58.53 -17.26
C PHE A 299 -5.19 -58.93 -16.04
N THR A 300 -6.36 -59.51 -16.31
CA THR A 300 -6.89 -60.76 -15.71
C THR A 300 -6.94 -60.93 -14.17
N ILE A 301 -8.12 -60.65 -13.60
CA ILE A 301 -8.95 -61.55 -12.75
C ILE A 301 -8.25 -62.45 -11.69
N LEU A 302 -8.62 -62.30 -10.40
CA LEU A 302 -9.21 -63.39 -9.57
C LEU A 302 -9.84 -62.93 -8.23
N SER A 303 -10.95 -63.56 -7.87
CA SER A 303 -11.78 -63.45 -6.64
C SER A 303 -12.69 -64.70 -6.59
N PRO A 304 -13.47 -65.04 -5.52
CA PRO A 304 -13.71 -64.38 -4.22
C PRO A 304 -13.17 -65.33 -3.08
N PRO A 305 -13.85 -65.86 -2.03
CA PRO A 305 -15.14 -65.56 -1.37
C PRO A 305 -15.23 -65.58 0.19
N LEU A 306 -16.17 -64.76 0.70
CA LEU A 306 -17.15 -65.00 1.79
C LEU A 306 -16.72 -65.55 3.19
N GLY A 307 -16.98 -64.76 4.25
CA GLY A 307 -16.72 -65.16 5.66
C GLY A 307 -17.43 -64.39 6.79
N ARG A 308 -18.77 -64.27 6.75
CA ARG A 308 -19.77 -64.00 7.84
C ARG A 308 -19.37 -63.28 9.16
N ASN A 309 -20.19 -62.27 9.54
CA ASN A 309 -20.56 -61.83 10.91
C ASN A 309 -19.44 -61.22 11.80
N LEU A 310 -19.65 -60.25 12.71
CA LEU A 310 -20.75 -60.05 13.68
C LEU A 310 -20.85 -58.59 14.21
N LYS A 311 -21.87 -58.36 15.06
CA LYS A 311 -22.46 -57.11 15.59
C LYS A 311 -21.55 -56.13 16.38
N TYR A 312 -21.99 -54.87 16.42
CA TYR A 312 -21.70 -53.84 17.43
C TYR A 312 -21.82 -54.32 18.89
N LEU A 313 -21.04 -53.73 19.80
CA LEU A 313 -21.39 -53.59 21.22
C LEU A 313 -20.61 -52.46 21.92
N ASN A 314 -21.23 -51.83 22.93
CA ASN A 314 -20.69 -50.67 23.66
C ASN A 314 -19.63 -51.03 24.72
N LYS A 315 -18.68 -50.10 24.92
CA LYS A 315 -18.05 -49.67 26.17
C LYS A 315 -17.24 -48.40 25.87
N GLY A 316 -17.23 -47.33 26.68
CA GLY A 316 -17.82 -47.14 28.01
C GLY A 316 -16.73 -47.13 29.09
N ALA A 317 -16.09 -45.98 29.28
CA ALA A 317 -15.09 -45.71 30.31
C ALA A 317 -15.26 -44.28 30.85
N PHE A 318 -15.00 -44.09 32.15
CA PHE A 318 -15.27 -42.88 32.93
C PHE A 318 -14.03 -42.65 33.82
N GLU A 319 -13.30 -41.56 33.63
CA GLU A 319 -12.23 -41.08 34.52
C GLU A 319 -12.36 -39.54 34.51
N SER A 320 -12.81 -38.82 35.55
CA SER A 320 -12.48 -38.77 36.99
C SER A 320 -11.32 -37.81 37.31
N GLU A 321 -11.65 -36.52 37.44
CA GLU A 321 -10.78 -35.49 38.04
C GLU A 321 -10.86 -35.54 39.59
N PRO A 322 -9.78 -35.22 40.32
CA PRO A 322 -9.81 -34.99 41.77
C PRO A 322 -9.73 -33.50 42.16
N GLU A 323 -10.47 -33.11 43.21
CA GLU A 323 -10.47 -31.76 43.79
C GLU A 323 -9.32 -31.52 44.80
N ILE A 324 -8.63 -30.38 44.69
CA ILE A 324 -7.79 -29.72 45.72
C ILE A 324 -7.74 -28.22 45.32
N THR A 325 -8.13 -27.20 46.11
CA THR A 325 -8.71 -27.07 47.47
C THR A 325 -9.57 -25.81 47.51
#